data_AF-A0A3N5QV18-F1
#
_entry.id   AF-A0A3N5QV18-F1
#
_cell.length_a   1.000
_cell.length_b   1.000
_cell.length_c   1.000
_cell.angle_alpha   90.00
_cell.angle_beta   90.00
_cell.angle_gamma   90.00
#
_symmetry.space_group_name_H-M   'P 1'
#
loop_
_entity.id
_entity.type
_entity.pdbx_description
1 polymer ?
#
loop_
_entity_poly.entity_id
_entity_poly.type
_entity_poly.pdbx_seq_one_letter_code
_entity_poly.pdbx_strand_id
1 'polypeptide(L)'
;MYKKFTVDLPRGWKVTFDRITDQPPFDKNGQRDYDVSEGLFQAELEQTEGKPLIVDIGFYQAVYKVYLVLADNWDKPIEVVSCDTAIDAVAIAKKLTSERT
;
A
#
# COMPACT_ATOMS: atom_id res chain seq x y z
N MET A 1 -5.58 9.93 -19.91
CA MET A 1 -6.52 8.94 -19.36
C MET A 1 -5.75 8.18 -18.29
N TYR A 2 -6.13 8.32 -17.02
CA TYR A 2 -5.42 7.70 -15.89
C TYR A 2 -5.69 6.18 -15.87
N LYS A 3 -4.68 5.36 -15.60
CA LYS A 3 -4.90 3.92 -15.37
C LYS A 3 -4.99 3.68 -13.86
N LYS A 4 -6.18 3.34 -13.39
CA LYS A 4 -6.37 2.84 -12.02
C LYS A 4 -5.82 1.41 -11.95
N PHE A 5 -5.12 1.10 -10.87
CA PHE A 5 -4.78 -0.29 -10.54
C PHE A 5 -5.75 -0.82 -9.51
N THR A 6 -6.10 -2.08 -9.63
CA THR A 6 -6.93 -2.78 -8.65
C THR A 6 -6.06 -3.77 -7.89
N VAL A 7 -6.13 -3.75 -6.57
CA VAL A 7 -5.53 -4.77 -5.71
C VAL A 7 -6.60 -5.81 -5.39
N ASP A 8 -6.54 -6.94 -6.08
CA ASP A 8 -7.33 -8.11 -5.70
C ASP A 8 -6.75 -8.70 -4.40
N LEU A 9 -7.57 -8.76 -3.35
CA LEU A 9 -7.16 -9.25 -2.05
C LEU A 9 -7.75 -10.64 -1.75
N PRO A 10 -7.04 -11.48 -1.00
CA PRO A 10 -7.60 -12.73 -0.47
C PRO A 10 -8.81 -12.49 0.43
N ARG A 11 -9.63 -13.53 0.61
CA ARG A 11 -10.82 -13.47 1.48
C ARG A 11 -10.42 -13.09 2.91
N GLY A 12 -11.17 -12.18 3.52
CA GLY A 12 -10.96 -11.73 4.90
C GLY A 12 -10.26 -10.39 5.01
N TRP A 13 -9.50 -10.00 3.98
CA TRP A 13 -8.96 -8.64 3.88
C TRP A 13 -10.05 -7.65 3.46
N LYS A 14 -10.05 -6.49 4.10
CA LYS A 14 -10.97 -5.38 3.83
C LYS A 14 -10.17 -4.16 3.40
N VAL A 15 -10.43 -3.66 2.20
CA VAL A 15 -9.89 -2.36 1.75
C VAL A 15 -10.47 -1.24 2.62
N THR A 16 -9.61 -0.46 3.27
CA THR A 16 -10.01 0.71 4.05
C THR A 16 -9.67 2.01 3.35
N PHE A 17 -8.75 1.99 2.37
CA PHE A 17 -8.41 3.10 1.52
C PHE A 17 -7.88 2.63 0.14
N ASP A 18 -8.27 3.28 -0.96
CA ASP A 18 -7.76 2.97 -2.31
C ASP A 18 -7.76 4.21 -3.23
N ARG A 19 -6.56 4.62 -3.66
CA ARG A 19 -6.31 5.66 -4.67
C ARG A 19 -5.15 5.30 -5.60
N ILE A 20 -4.89 4.01 -5.87
CA ILE A 20 -3.70 3.63 -6.65
C ILE A 20 -3.84 4.07 -8.12
N THR A 21 -2.88 4.88 -8.57
CA THR A 21 -2.74 5.30 -9.98
C THR A 21 -1.37 4.94 -10.54
N ASP A 22 -1.26 4.95 -11.87
CA ASP A 22 -0.01 4.76 -12.61
C ASP A 22 0.89 5.99 -12.70
N GLN A 23 0.47 7.09 -12.10
CA GLN A 23 1.24 8.32 -12.11
C GLN A 23 2.07 8.46 -10.83
N PRO A 24 3.38 8.74 -10.95
CA PRO A 24 4.19 9.14 -9.81
C PRO A 24 3.63 10.44 -9.21
N PRO A 25 3.74 10.64 -7.89
CA PRO A 25 3.19 11.82 -7.21
C PRO A 25 4.04 13.09 -7.36
N PHE A 26 4.86 13.13 -8.41
CA PHE A 26 5.71 14.25 -8.73
C PHE A 26 5.53 14.58 -10.21
N ASP A 27 5.33 15.86 -10.50
CA ASP A 27 5.30 16.34 -11.87
C ASP A 27 6.71 16.34 -12.48
N LYS A 28 6.79 16.66 -13.78
CA LYS A 28 8.06 16.79 -14.53
C LYS A 28 9.01 17.86 -13.97
N ASN A 29 8.53 18.75 -13.10
CA ASN A 29 9.30 19.81 -12.47
C ASN A 29 9.74 19.43 -11.04
N GLY A 30 9.41 18.21 -10.59
CA GLY A 30 9.69 17.74 -9.24
C GLY A 30 8.75 18.32 -8.17
N GLN A 31 7.65 18.94 -8.56
CA GLN A 31 6.62 19.41 -7.62
C GLN A 31 5.74 18.25 -7.21
N ARG A 32 5.47 18.15 -5.90
CA ARG A 32 4.59 17.12 -5.35
C ARG A 32 3.14 17.40 -5.73
N ASP A 33 2.49 16.41 -6.30
CA ASP A 33 1.05 16.43 -6.56
C ASP A 33 0.32 15.75 -5.39
N TYR A 34 -0.30 16.55 -4.53
CA TYR A 34 -0.96 16.07 -3.32
C TYR A 34 -2.19 15.21 -3.61
N ASP A 35 -2.83 15.41 -4.76
CA ASP A 35 -4.04 14.66 -5.13
C ASP A 35 -3.73 13.17 -5.39
N VAL A 36 -2.49 12.87 -5.78
CA VAL A 36 -1.97 11.50 -6.00
C VAL A 36 -0.99 11.03 -4.91
N SER A 37 -0.62 11.90 -3.95
CA SER A 37 0.40 11.62 -2.93
C SER A 37 -0.12 11.03 -1.61
N GLU A 38 -1.36 11.31 -1.23
CA GLU A 38 -1.89 10.94 0.09
C GLU A 38 -2.53 9.55 0.08
N GLY A 39 -1.79 8.55 0.58
CA GLY A 39 -2.20 7.15 0.66
C GLY A 39 -2.40 6.57 -0.72
N LEU A 40 -1.69 5.49 -1.09
CA LEU A 40 -2.01 4.84 -2.36
C LEU A 40 -3.05 3.76 -2.12
N PHE A 41 -2.90 3.01 -1.03
CA PHE A 41 -3.80 1.91 -0.69
C PHE A 41 -3.59 1.43 0.74
N GLN A 42 -4.68 1.09 1.42
CA GLN A 42 -4.65 0.41 2.71
C GLN A 42 -5.69 -0.69 2.75
N ALA A 43 -5.29 -1.86 3.25
CA ALA A 43 -6.19 -2.95 3.54
C ALA A 43 -5.87 -3.59 4.89
N GLU A 44 -6.90 -4.15 5.51
CA GLU A 44 -6.85 -4.65 6.88
C GLU A 44 -7.39 -6.07 6.96
N LEU A 45 -6.72 -6.93 7.73
CA LEU A 45 -7.15 -8.29 8.05
C LEU A 45 -7.37 -8.39 9.56
N GLU A 46 -8.63 -8.55 9.94
CA GLU A 46 -9.00 -8.86 11.32
C GLU A 46 -8.36 -10.18 11.75
N GLN A 47 -7.76 -10.19 12.94
CA GLN A 47 -7.17 -11.38 13.54
C GLN A 47 -8.16 -11.97 14.55
N THR A 48 -8.25 -13.31 14.61
CA THR A 48 -9.10 -14.00 15.62
C THR A 48 -8.67 -13.64 17.05
N GLU A 49 -7.36 -13.45 17.25
CA GLU A 49 -6.77 -12.97 18.50
C GLU A 49 -5.69 -11.94 18.16
N GLY A 50 -5.75 -10.75 18.78
CA GLY A 50 -4.76 -9.70 18.61
C GLY A 50 -5.27 -8.47 17.85
N LYS A 51 -4.34 -7.70 17.28
CA LYS A 51 -4.62 -6.45 16.56
C LYS A 51 -4.72 -6.73 15.05
N PRO A 52 -5.51 -5.94 14.30
CA PRO A 52 -5.60 -6.11 12.86
C PRO A 52 -4.23 -6.01 12.19
N LEU A 53 -3.99 -6.87 11.20
CA LEU A 53 -2.88 -6.71 10.27
C LEU A 53 -3.28 -5.69 9.21
N ILE A 54 -2.36 -4.79 8.88
CA ILE A 54 -2.55 -3.77 7.86
C ILE A 54 -1.47 -3.94 6.80
N VAL A 55 -1.89 -3.91 5.54
CA VAL A 55 -1.01 -3.69 4.40
C VAL A 55 -1.26 -2.30 3.86
N ASP A 56 -0.22 -1.46 3.87
CA ASP A 56 -0.25 -0.08 3.38
C ASP A 56 0.74 0.09 2.22
N ILE A 57 0.31 0.79 1.18
CA ILE A 57 1.17 1.25 0.10
C ILE A 57 1.22 2.78 0.18
N GLY A 58 2.43 3.31 0.34
CA GLY A 58 2.68 4.75 0.29
C GLY A 58 3.88 5.09 -0.60
N PHE A 59 4.00 6.38 -0.95
CA PHE A 59 5.11 6.90 -1.73
C PHE A 59 5.93 7.89 -0.92
N TYR A 60 7.20 7.58 -0.72
CA TYR A 60 8.10 8.29 0.18
C TYR A 60 9.43 8.54 -0.52
N GLN A 61 9.91 9.79 -0.53
CA GLN A 61 11.23 10.14 -1.08
C GLN A 61 11.49 9.56 -2.48
N ALA A 62 10.52 9.66 -3.39
CA ALA A 62 10.59 9.16 -4.75
C ALA A 62 10.57 7.61 -4.92
N VAL A 63 10.23 6.84 -3.89
CA VAL A 63 10.05 5.38 -3.97
C VAL A 63 8.72 4.93 -3.37
N TYR A 64 8.14 3.87 -3.93
CA TYR A 64 7.00 3.20 -3.32
C TYR A 64 7.49 2.33 -2.17
N LYS A 65 6.73 2.32 -1.08
CA LYS A 65 6.96 1.44 0.06
C LYS A 65 5.68 0.70 0.38
N VAL A 66 5.82 -0.60 0.58
CA VAL A 66 4.74 -1.48 1.04
C VAL A 66 5.06 -1.92 2.45
N TYR A 67 4.15 -1.64 3.37
CA TYR A 67 4.27 -1.95 4.77
C TYR A 67 3.33 -3.09 5.13
N LEU A 68 3.80 -4.03 5.97
CA LEU A 68 2.97 -4.93 6.74
C LEU A 68 3.13 -4.55 8.21
N VAL A 69 2.04 -4.12 8.85
CA VAL A 69 2.05 -3.61 10.23
C VAL A 69 0.88 -4.17 11.04
N LEU A 70 0.95 -4.04 12.36
CA LEU A 70 -0.22 -4.15 13.23
C LEU A 70 -0.80 -2.75 13.46
N ALA A 71 -2.12 -2.61 13.56
CA ALA A 71 -2.82 -1.32 13.59
C ALA A 71 -2.28 -0.27 14.58
N ASP A 72 -1.67 -0.69 15.69
CA ASP A 72 -1.12 0.19 16.74
C ASP A 72 0.43 0.14 16.84
N ASN A 73 1.13 -0.42 15.85
CA ASN A 73 2.58 -0.61 15.88
C ASN A 73 3.27 -0.17 14.57
N TRP A 74 2.95 1.05 14.13
CA TRP A 74 3.53 1.65 12.93
C TRP A 74 5.03 1.94 13.05
N ASP A 75 5.52 2.16 14.27
CA ASP A 75 6.95 2.42 14.53
C ASP A 75 7.84 1.18 14.30
N LYS A 76 7.26 -0.02 14.35
CA LYS A 76 7.95 -1.29 14.12
C LYS A 76 7.15 -2.18 13.17
N PRO A 77 7.20 -1.88 11.86
CA PRO A 77 6.57 -2.74 10.87
C PRO A 77 7.09 -4.18 10.95
N ILE A 78 6.22 -5.14 10.66
CA ILE A 78 6.58 -6.55 10.49
C ILE A 78 7.46 -6.68 9.25
N GLU A 79 7.06 -6.02 8.16
CA GLU A 79 7.80 -6.01 6.91
C GLU A 79 7.70 -4.64 6.22
N VAL A 80 8.79 -4.23 5.57
CA VAL A 80 8.82 -3.05 4.71
C VAL A 80 9.58 -3.42 3.44
N VAL A 81 8.92 -3.25 2.29
CA VAL A 81 9.53 -3.51 0.99
C VAL A 81 9.48 -2.23 0.17
N SER A 82 10.61 -1.84 -0.42
CA SER A 82 10.69 -0.68 -1.32
C SER A 82 10.72 -1.12 -2.77
N CYS A 83 10.09 -0.36 -3.65
CA CYS A 83 10.09 -0.60 -5.10
C CYS A 83 9.90 0.72 -5.87
N ASP A 84 10.20 0.68 -7.16
CA ASP A 84 10.25 1.90 -7.97
C ASP A 84 8.92 2.20 -8.68
N THR A 85 8.02 1.22 -8.76
CA THR A 85 6.77 1.36 -9.53
C THR A 85 5.54 0.99 -8.70
N ALA A 86 4.41 1.63 -9.02
CA ALA A 86 3.11 1.29 -8.44
C ALA A 86 2.71 -0.17 -8.75
N ILE A 87 3.09 -0.70 -9.92
CA ILE A 87 2.78 -2.08 -10.32
C ILE A 87 3.49 -3.07 -9.41
N ASP A 88 4.77 -2.82 -9.12
CA ASP A 88 5.54 -3.67 -8.20
C ASP A 88 4.99 -3.56 -6.78
N ALA A 89 4.60 -2.36 -6.34
CA ALA A 89 3.98 -2.16 -5.03
C ALA A 89 2.68 -2.97 -4.88
N VAL A 90 1.83 -2.98 -5.92
CA VAL A 90 0.61 -3.81 -5.96
C VAL A 90 0.95 -5.30 -5.92
N ALA A 91 1.96 -5.74 -6.68
CA ALA A 91 2.38 -7.14 -6.69
C ALA A 91 2.91 -7.60 -5.31
N ILE A 92 3.67 -6.74 -4.63
CA ILE A 92 4.17 -6.98 -3.28
C ILE A 92 3.01 -7.05 -2.27
N ALA A 93 2.06 -6.11 -2.31
CA ALA A 93 0.89 -6.13 -1.44
C ALA A 93 0.06 -7.41 -1.62
N LYS A 94 -0.14 -7.86 -2.88
CA LYS A 94 -0.81 -9.14 -3.19
C LYS A 94 -0.07 -10.34 -2.60
N LYS A 95 1.26 -10.35 -2.67
CA LYS A 95 2.09 -11.40 -2.07
C LYS A 95 1.94 -11.42 -0.54
N LEU A 96 2.13 -10.28 0.11
CA LEU A 96 2.05 -10.16 1.58
C LEU A 96 0.69 -10.57 2.12
N THR A 97 -0.39 -10.20 1.45
CA THR A 97 -1.75 -10.54 1.86
C THR A 97 -2.05 -12.04 1.65
N SER A 98 -1.54 -12.64 0.58
CA SER A 98 -1.74 -14.06 0.26
C SER A 98 -1.00 -15.02 1.21
N GLU A 99 0.17 -14.62 1.73
CA GLU A 99 0.94 -15.39 2.71
C GLU A 99 0.36 -15.36 4.14
N ARG A 100 -0.78 -14.68 4.35
CA ARG A 100 -1.42 -14.48 5.66
C ARG A 100 -2.89 -14.92 5.70
N THR A 101 -3.32 -15.65 4.68
CA THR A 101 -4.60 -16.37 4.58
C THR A 101 -4.36 -17.86 4.65
#